data_AF-A0A1Q7V261-F1
#
_entry.id   AF-A0A1Q7V261-F1
#
_cell.length_a   1.000
_cell.length_b   1.000
_cell.length_c   1.000
_cell.angle_alpha   90.00
_cell.angle_beta   90.00
_cell.angle_gamma   90.00
#
_symmetry.space_group_name_H-M   'P 1'
#
loop_
_entity.id
_entity.type
_entity.pdbx_description
1 polymer ?
#
loop_
_entity_poly.entity_id
_entity_poly.type
_entity_poly.pdbx_seq_one_letter_code
_entity_poly.pdbx_strand_id
1 'polypeptide(L)'
;MGDLVELLKKLQPTEIYVTDGTDGHIDHRAAFWFVRDAAKQVGYKGALYPYLVHGLPAWPFPTGVTPKQPFESRKVDGEVVPRGLPWPPPRRVPLTPEQAERKLKSIQAHNIPVVGMPEHQREMESFVKSEEVFWTPLAGSR
;
A
#
# COMPACT_ATOMS: atom_id res chain seq x y z
N MET A 1 -15.70 -10.08 -9.23
CA MET A 1 -16.25 -10.19 -7.85
C MET A 1 -16.37 -11.65 -7.39
N GLY A 2 -16.93 -12.57 -8.21
CA GLY A 2 -17.12 -13.98 -7.85
C GLY A 2 -15.86 -14.68 -7.31
N ASP A 3 -14.72 -14.49 -8.00
CA ASP A 3 -13.44 -15.12 -7.62
C ASP A 3 -12.97 -14.72 -6.20
N LEU A 4 -13.12 -13.44 -5.84
CA LEU A 4 -12.73 -12.96 -4.50
C LEU A 4 -13.63 -13.53 -3.41
N VAL A 5 -14.94 -13.64 -3.69
CA VAL A 5 -15.90 -14.25 -2.75
C VAL A 5 -15.55 -15.72 -2.53
N GLU A 6 -15.24 -16.46 -3.59
CA GLU A 6 -14.79 -17.85 -3.50
C GLU A 6 -13.49 -17.95 -2.68
N LEU A 7 -12.50 -17.11 -2.98
CA LEU A 7 -11.22 -17.10 -2.29
C LEU A 7 -11.37 -16.81 -0.79
N LEU A 8 -12.18 -15.81 -0.42
CA LEU A 8 -12.39 -15.46 0.99
C LEU A 8 -13.10 -16.57 1.77
N LYS A 9 -14.06 -17.27 1.15
CA LYS A 9 -14.71 -18.44 1.76
C LYS A 9 -13.75 -19.60 1.95
N LYS A 10 -12.85 -19.81 0.98
CA LYS A 10 -11.88 -20.92 0.99
C LYS A 10 -10.72 -20.69 1.95
N LEU A 11 -10.10 -19.51 1.90
CA LEU A 11 -8.91 -19.20 2.69
C LEU A 11 -9.23 -18.75 4.12
N GLN A 12 -10.42 -18.18 4.35
CA GLN A 12 -10.85 -17.64 5.64
C GLN A 12 -9.75 -16.80 6.34
N PRO A 13 -9.18 -15.79 5.68
CA PRO A 13 -8.02 -15.08 6.20
C PRO A 13 -8.35 -14.30 7.48
N THR A 14 -7.42 -14.22 8.44
CA THR A 14 -7.61 -13.37 9.63
C THR A 14 -7.39 -11.88 9.35
N GLU A 15 -6.57 -11.58 8.34
CA GLU A 15 -6.24 -10.22 7.88
C GLU A 15 -6.22 -10.17 6.35
N ILE A 16 -6.70 -9.07 5.78
CA ILE A 16 -6.64 -8.75 4.35
C ILE A 16 -5.82 -7.49 4.18
N TYR A 17 -4.80 -7.54 3.32
CA TYR A 17 -4.00 -6.39 2.92
C TYR A 17 -4.35 -6.05 1.48
N VAL A 18 -4.74 -4.81 1.21
CA VAL A 18 -5.12 -4.33 -0.13
C VAL A 18 -4.70 -2.86 -0.31
N THR A 19 -4.64 -2.35 -1.53
CA THR A 19 -4.48 -0.91 -1.82
C THR A 19 -5.59 -0.05 -1.19
N ASP A 20 -5.58 1.26 -1.39
CA ASP A 20 -6.64 2.16 -0.87
C ASP A 20 -7.53 2.75 -1.98
N GLY A 21 -8.76 3.12 -1.60
CA GLY A 21 -9.71 3.81 -2.48
C GLY A 21 -9.28 5.23 -2.86
N THR A 22 -8.33 5.85 -2.14
CA THR A 22 -7.76 7.17 -2.46
C THR A 22 -6.45 7.08 -3.24
N ASP A 23 -6.01 5.89 -3.64
CA ASP A 23 -4.79 5.70 -4.44
C ASP A 23 -4.85 6.48 -5.77
N GLY A 24 -3.74 7.05 -6.21
CA GLY A 24 -3.64 7.77 -7.49
C GLY A 24 -3.93 6.88 -8.70
N HIS A 25 -3.59 5.59 -8.65
CA HIS A 25 -3.75 4.65 -9.75
C HIS A 25 -5.16 4.04 -9.78
N ILE A 26 -5.82 4.05 -10.94
CA ILE A 26 -7.21 3.60 -11.06
C ILE A 26 -7.39 2.11 -10.73
N ASP A 27 -6.47 1.26 -11.16
CA ASP A 27 -6.54 -0.18 -10.86
C ASP A 27 -6.34 -0.48 -9.38
N HIS A 28 -5.56 0.34 -8.67
CA HIS A 28 -5.39 0.21 -7.22
C HIS A 28 -6.69 0.54 -6.49
N ARG A 29 -7.38 1.60 -6.90
CA ARG A 29 -8.71 1.93 -6.35
C ARG A 29 -9.72 0.82 -6.64
N ALA A 30 -9.73 0.30 -7.86
CA ALA A 30 -10.62 -0.79 -8.25
C ALA A 30 -10.35 -2.06 -7.42
N ALA A 31 -9.08 -2.46 -7.26
CA ALA A 31 -8.71 -3.60 -6.43
C ALA A 31 -9.22 -3.46 -4.99
N PHE A 32 -9.06 -2.27 -4.39
CA PHE A 32 -9.62 -1.97 -3.07
C PHE A 32 -11.14 -2.16 -3.02
N TRP A 33 -11.88 -1.59 -3.97
CA TRP A 33 -13.35 -1.68 -3.99
C TRP A 33 -13.83 -3.13 -4.18
N PHE A 34 -13.21 -3.89 -5.08
CA PHE A 34 -13.56 -5.30 -5.28
C PHE A 34 -13.31 -6.14 -4.02
N VAL A 35 -12.17 -5.95 -3.35
CA VAL A 35 -11.85 -6.68 -2.12
C VAL A 35 -12.79 -6.27 -0.98
N ARG A 36 -13.04 -4.96 -0.81
CA ARG A 36 -13.98 -4.43 0.17
C ARG A 36 -15.37 -5.04 -0.02
N ASP A 37 -15.90 -5.01 -1.24
CA ASP A 37 -17.28 -5.44 -1.50
C ASP A 37 -17.43 -6.96 -1.39
N ALA A 38 -16.41 -7.73 -1.81
CA ALA A 38 -16.35 -9.17 -1.57
C ALA A 38 -16.31 -9.50 -0.07
N ALA A 39 -15.50 -8.77 0.72
CA ALA A 39 -15.42 -8.93 2.17
C ALA A 39 -16.77 -8.64 2.85
N LYS A 40 -17.47 -7.57 2.45
CA LYS A 40 -18.84 -7.29 2.93
C LYS A 40 -19.79 -8.43 2.59
N GLN A 41 -19.75 -8.91 1.35
CA GLN A 41 -20.66 -9.94 0.85
C GLN A 41 -20.53 -11.27 1.63
N VAL A 42 -19.32 -11.65 2.02
CA VAL A 42 -19.09 -12.87 2.82
C VAL A 42 -19.25 -12.64 4.33
N GLY A 43 -19.64 -11.43 4.75
CA GLY A 43 -19.77 -11.10 6.17
C GLY A 43 -18.45 -11.11 6.92
N TYR A 44 -17.34 -10.80 6.24
CA TYR A 44 -15.99 -10.83 6.81
C TYR A 44 -15.90 -9.99 8.09
N LYS A 45 -15.31 -10.57 9.14
CA LYS A 45 -15.14 -9.93 10.46
C LYS A 45 -13.68 -9.69 10.87
N GLY A 46 -12.73 -10.14 10.04
CA GLY A 46 -11.31 -9.89 10.27
C GLY A 46 -10.91 -8.47 9.92
N ALA A 47 -9.61 -8.20 9.97
CA ALA A 47 -9.07 -6.88 9.69
C ALA A 47 -8.81 -6.68 8.20
N LEU A 48 -9.17 -5.52 7.66
CA LEU A 48 -8.80 -5.09 6.31
C LEU A 48 -7.87 -3.89 6.46
N TYR A 49 -6.69 -3.95 5.85
CA TYR A 49 -5.63 -2.95 5.97
C TYR A 49 -5.24 -2.40 4.60
N PRO A 50 -5.52 -1.12 4.32
CA PRO A 50 -4.89 -0.42 3.21
C PRO A 50 -3.37 -0.35 3.36
N TYR A 51 -2.63 -0.70 2.30
CA TYR A 51 -1.16 -0.67 2.20
C TYR A 51 -0.71 -0.34 0.76
N LEU A 52 0.58 -0.03 0.55
CA LEU A 52 1.17 0.30 -0.77
C LEU A 52 0.36 1.32 -1.58
N VAL A 53 0.11 2.48 -0.97
CA VAL A 53 -0.71 3.54 -1.57
C VAL A 53 0.17 4.53 -2.33
N HIS A 54 -0.16 4.82 -3.59
CA HIS A 54 0.40 5.95 -4.32
C HIS A 54 -0.27 7.25 -3.87
N GLY A 55 0.11 7.72 -2.68
CA GLY A 55 -0.41 8.95 -2.08
C GLY A 55 0.20 10.19 -2.74
N LEU A 56 -0.25 10.55 -3.93
CA LEU A 56 0.24 11.75 -4.64
C LEU A 56 0.04 13.04 -3.83
N PRO A 57 0.92 14.06 -3.96
CA PRO A 57 2.15 14.09 -4.76
C PRO A 57 3.42 13.62 -3.99
N ALA A 58 4.45 13.20 -4.73
CA ALA A 58 5.82 12.94 -4.24
C ALA A 58 5.99 11.93 -3.09
N TRP A 59 5.03 11.02 -2.90
CA TRP A 59 5.13 9.89 -1.98
C TRP A 59 5.84 8.69 -2.62
N PRO A 60 6.66 7.91 -1.89
CA PRO A 60 6.92 7.99 -0.45
C PRO A 60 8.13 8.83 -0.06
N PHE A 61 8.14 9.33 1.19
CA PHE A 61 9.29 10.00 1.78
C PHE A 61 10.02 9.14 2.80
N PRO A 62 11.37 9.28 2.89
CA PRO A 62 12.24 9.93 1.90
C PRO A 62 12.25 9.17 0.56
N THR A 63 12.49 9.87 -0.56
CA THR A 63 12.56 9.22 -1.89
C THR A 63 13.85 8.41 -2.05
N GLY A 64 13.81 7.35 -2.83
CA GLY A 64 14.93 6.45 -3.11
C GLY A 64 15.08 5.32 -2.09
N VAL A 65 16.12 4.51 -2.29
CA VAL A 65 16.41 3.31 -1.49
C VAL A 65 16.96 3.71 -0.12
N THR A 66 16.09 3.76 0.89
CA THR A 66 16.44 4.19 2.25
C THR A 66 16.02 3.15 3.29
N PRO A 67 16.58 1.93 3.27
CA PRO A 67 16.12 0.79 4.10
C PRO A 67 16.30 0.99 5.61
N LYS A 68 17.07 2.00 6.02
CA LYS A 68 17.32 2.35 7.43
C LYS A 68 16.46 3.53 7.92
N GLN A 69 15.63 4.11 7.05
CA GLN A 69 14.80 5.26 7.37
C GLN A 69 13.32 4.85 7.35
N PRO A 70 12.49 5.32 8.31
CA PRO A 70 11.06 5.04 8.32
C PRO A 70 10.33 5.84 7.24
N PHE A 71 9.04 5.56 7.05
CA PHE A 71 8.19 6.46 6.27
C PHE A 71 7.95 7.76 7.04
N GLU A 72 7.84 8.86 6.30
CA GLU A 72 7.54 10.19 6.84
C GLU A 72 6.41 10.86 6.06
N SER A 73 5.57 11.63 6.75
CA SER A 73 4.63 12.55 6.10
C SER A 73 5.22 13.96 5.99
N ARG A 74 4.88 14.65 4.89
CA ARG A 74 5.30 16.03 4.62
C ARG A 74 4.13 16.82 4.03
N LYS A 75 4.25 18.15 4.09
CA LYS A 75 3.41 19.05 3.29
C LYS A 75 4.07 19.29 1.94
N VAL A 76 3.34 19.02 0.85
CA VAL A 76 3.73 19.32 -0.53
C VAL A 76 2.63 20.15 -1.14
N ASP A 77 2.96 21.35 -1.63
CA ASP A 77 1.99 22.30 -2.19
C ASP A 77 0.79 22.60 -1.27
N GLY A 78 1.03 22.61 0.04
CA GLY A 78 0.01 22.85 1.07
C GLY A 78 -0.77 21.62 1.53
N GLU A 79 -0.63 20.48 0.87
CA GLU A 79 -1.32 19.23 1.22
C GLU A 79 -0.45 18.27 2.03
N VAL A 80 -1.06 17.57 3.00
CA VAL A 80 -0.38 16.51 3.78
C VAL A 80 -0.34 15.23 2.95
N VAL A 81 0.85 14.65 2.81
CA VAL A 81 1.12 13.44 2.01
C VAL A 81 1.41 12.25 2.95
N PRO A 82 0.84 11.05 2.75
CA PRO A 82 0.03 10.63 1.59
C PRO A 82 -1.38 11.19 1.64
N ARG A 83 -1.87 11.71 0.49
CA ARG A 83 -3.22 12.28 0.38
C ARG A 83 -4.30 11.23 0.71
N GLY A 84 -5.33 11.67 1.43
CA GLY A 84 -6.51 10.85 1.71
C GLY A 84 -6.35 9.86 2.86
N LEU A 85 -5.15 9.75 3.43
CA LEU A 85 -4.87 8.85 4.55
C LEU A 85 -4.34 9.63 5.75
N PRO A 86 -4.90 9.41 6.96
CA PRO A 86 -4.43 10.10 8.15
C PRO A 86 -2.99 9.68 8.47
N TRP A 87 -2.15 10.65 8.80
CA TRP A 87 -0.81 10.39 9.34
C TRP A 87 -0.76 10.74 10.83
N PRO A 88 -0.16 9.89 11.70
CA PRO A 88 0.47 8.61 11.39
C PRO A 88 -0.53 7.46 11.13
N PRO A 89 -0.13 6.43 10.37
CA PRO A 89 -0.90 5.20 10.23
C PRO A 89 -1.05 4.51 11.60
N PRO A 90 -2.21 3.87 11.87
CA PRO A 90 -2.48 3.19 13.13
C PRO A 90 -1.59 1.95 13.35
N ARG A 91 -1.06 1.34 12.29
CA ARG A 91 -0.16 0.20 12.38
C ARG A 91 1.12 0.46 11.59
N ARG A 92 2.23 0.42 12.31
CA ARG A 92 3.60 0.51 11.79
C ARG A 92 4.35 -0.73 12.22
N VAL A 93 4.95 -1.45 11.27
CA VAL A 93 5.63 -2.72 11.52
C VAL A 93 7.11 -2.56 11.17
N PRO A 94 8.02 -2.49 12.16
CA PRO A 94 9.46 -2.41 11.90
C PRO A 94 9.95 -3.62 11.09
N LEU A 95 10.88 -3.38 10.19
CA LEU A 95 11.59 -4.41 9.44
C LEU A 95 13.02 -4.54 9.96
N THR A 96 13.53 -5.78 10.00
CA THR A 96 14.98 -5.99 10.16
C THR A 96 15.72 -5.56 8.88
N PRO A 97 17.02 -5.26 8.95
CA PRO A 97 17.82 -4.94 7.76
C PRO A 97 17.71 -6.02 6.66
N GLU A 98 17.67 -7.29 7.04
CA GLU A 98 17.57 -8.42 6.12
C GLU A 98 16.20 -8.48 5.44
N GLN A 99 15.13 -8.11 6.13
CA GLN A 99 13.78 -8.02 5.55
C GLN A 99 13.68 -6.86 4.55
N ALA A 100 14.23 -5.69 4.88
CA ALA A 100 14.28 -4.55 3.98
C ALA A 100 15.13 -4.86 2.73
N GLU A 101 16.26 -5.54 2.89
CA GLU A 101 17.08 -5.99 1.75
C GLU A 101 16.36 -7.02 0.89
N ARG A 102 15.63 -7.97 1.50
CA ARG A 102 14.81 -8.94 0.76
C ARG A 102 13.73 -8.25 -0.05
N LYS A 103 13.05 -7.25 0.52
CA LYS A 103 12.05 -6.43 -0.19
C LYS A 103 12.69 -5.73 -1.40
N LEU A 104 13.86 -5.12 -1.23
CA LEU A 104 14.59 -4.47 -2.34
C LEU A 104 14.90 -5.46 -3.46
N LYS A 105 15.45 -6.64 -3.13
CA LYS A 105 15.73 -7.70 -4.13
C LYS A 105 14.46 -8.14 -4.87
N SER A 106 13.34 -8.28 -4.16
CA SER A 106 12.06 -8.61 -4.78
C SER A 106 11.58 -7.53 -5.75
N ILE A 107 11.71 -6.25 -5.40
CA ILE A 107 11.36 -5.13 -6.29
C ILE A 107 12.28 -5.11 -7.52
N GLN A 108 13.59 -5.31 -7.33
CA GLN A 108 14.58 -5.33 -8.42
C GLN A 108 14.38 -6.51 -9.39
N ALA A 109 13.87 -7.64 -8.89
CA ALA A 109 13.52 -8.77 -9.75
C ALA A 109 12.34 -8.47 -10.71
N HIS A 110 11.55 -7.43 -10.43
CA HIS A 110 10.44 -6.96 -11.27
C HIS A 110 10.81 -5.67 -12.02
N ASN A 111 12.08 -5.49 -12.36
CA ASN A 111 12.56 -4.35 -13.15
C ASN A 111 12.08 -4.47 -14.60
N ILE A 112 10.84 -4.02 -14.84
CA ILE A 112 10.20 -3.97 -16.14
C ILE A 112 10.19 -2.50 -16.59
N PRO A 113 10.92 -2.15 -17.65
CA PRO A 113 10.88 -0.80 -18.19
C PRO A 113 9.47 -0.44 -18.64
N VAL A 114 8.93 0.65 -18.10
CA VAL A 114 7.63 1.19 -18.50
C VAL A 114 7.85 2.31 -19.51
N VAL A 115 7.22 2.18 -20.68
CA VAL A 115 7.33 3.16 -21.76
C VAL A 115 6.86 4.52 -21.27
N GLY A 116 7.73 5.53 -21.40
CA GLY A 116 7.44 6.90 -20.96
C GLY A 116 7.69 7.17 -19.46
N MET A 117 8.16 6.19 -18.68
CA MET A 117 8.44 6.35 -17.26
C MET A 117 9.86 5.88 -16.88
N PRO A 118 10.91 6.63 -17.26
CA PRO A 118 12.29 6.22 -17.03
C PRO A 118 12.66 6.08 -15.54
N GLU A 119 11.97 6.81 -14.66
CA GLU A 119 12.21 6.79 -13.21
C GLU A 119 11.38 5.72 -12.47
N HIS A 120 10.54 4.96 -13.18
CA HIS A 120 9.56 4.07 -12.55
C HIS A 120 10.19 3.08 -11.55
N GLN A 121 11.30 2.44 -11.94
CA GLN A 121 12.00 1.50 -11.05
C GLN A 121 12.45 2.19 -9.75
N ARG A 122 13.01 3.40 -9.86
CA ARG A 122 13.47 4.18 -8.71
C ARG A 122 12.30 4.61 -7.82
N GLU A 123 11.15 4.92 -8.40
CA GLU A 123 9.91 5.20 -7.65
C GLU A 123 9.46 3.96 -6.87
N MET A 124 9.47 2.77 -7.48
CA MET A 124 9.10 1.52 -6.80
C MET A 124 10.06 1.19 -5.66
N GLU A 125 11.36 1.31 -5.90
CA GLU A 125 12.38 1.08 -4.87
C GLU A 125 12.31 2.11 -3.73
N SER A 126 11.69 3.27 -3.94
CA SER A 126 11.43 4.26 -2.90
C SER A 126 10.51 3.74 -1.79
N PHE A 127 9.74 2.68 -2.02
CA PHE A 127 8.94 2.04 -0.96
C PHE A 127 9.77 1.13 -0.04
N VAL A 128 11.07 0.97 -0.27
CA VAL A 128 11.97 0.24 0.66
C VAL A 128 12.36 1.16 1.81
N LYS A 129 11.85 0.83 2.99
CA LYS A 129 12.01 1.57 4.25
C LYS A 129 12.32 0.61 5.40
N SER A 130 12.58 1.15 6.59
CA SER A 130 12.83 0.36 7.80
C SER A 130 11.55 -0.18 8.46
N GLU A 131 10.39 -0.02 7.82
CA GLU A 131 9.09 -0.44 8.32
C GLU A 131 8.09 -0.61 7.18
N GLU A 132 6.96 -1.26 7.45
CA GLU A 132 5.75 -1.19 6.65
C GLU A 132 4.65 -0.41 7.38
N VAL A 133 3.80 0.29 6.64
CA VAL A 133 2.71 1.12 7.16
C VAL A 133 1.36 0.63 6.66
N PHE A 134 0.39 0.58 7.58
CA PHE A 134 -0.94 0.05 7.31
C PHE A 134 -2.01 0.95 7.93
N TRP A 135 -3.03 1.26 7.14
CA TRP A 135 -4.19 2.04 7.59
C TRP A 135 -5.37 1.15 7.91
N THR A 136 -6.45 1.74 8.41
CA THR A 136 -7.76 1.09 8.40
C THR A 136 -8.67 1.85 7.43
N PRO A 137 -9.63 1.17 6.76
CA PRO A 137 -10.54 1.84 5.84
C PRO A 137 -11.29 2.96 6.53
N LEU A 138 -11.34 4.13 5.89
CA LEU A 138 -12.08 5.29 6.39
C LEU A 138 -13.56 4.95 6.63
N ALA A 139 -14.17 5.59 7.62
CA ALA A 139 -15.59 5.44 7.93
C ALA A 139 -16.43 5.92 6.73
N GLY A 140 -16.98 4.97 5.97
CA GLY A 140 -17.61 5.19 4.66
C GLY A 140 -17.14 4.19 3.59
N SER A 141 -15.94 3.64 3.77
CA SER A 141 -15.37 2.54 2.99
C SER A 141 -15.55 1.17 3.67
N ARG A 142 -16.31 1.09 4.77
CA ARG A 142 -16.67 -0.15 5.47
C ARG A 142 -18.08 -0.58 5.14
#